data_AF-A0A925CAP5-F1
#
_entry.id   AF-A0A925CAP5-F1
#
_cell.length_a   1.000
_cell.length_b   1.000
_cell.length_c   1.000
_cell.angle_alpha   90.00
_cell.angle_beta   90.00
_cell.angle_gamma   90.00
#
_symmetry.space_group_name_H-M   'P 1'
#
loop_
_entity.id
_entity.type
_entity.pdbx_description
1 polymer ?
#
loop_
_entity_poly.entity_id
_entity_poly.type
_entity_poly.pdbx_seq_one_letter_code
_entity_poly.pdbx_strand_id
1 'polypeptide(L)'
;MNDWLLIANPRLCWLLVAIATALFIRGLFCDRARGRRRCPRCWYDMAGLTGLTCPECGKTVQRERALHRSRRSPRLMLAALLLLGVAVTPVAYQAHARYMKTRWRMMARHTYGQWEAVRRHKASAGLQEITLRHGGRVCFRLSDFWVDLGDGPTVFADVTGNGVPDLIISTHNGGNSHTFESHYVLELDPEGVARPLAVLPHGGFVDLDYDGVPEFVTTDKTFAYWWTGGGNSPYPRVVLRASDEGYTIDTNLMRAQRAYVTDIEKLAATFRSSTELNFSTWVSDPLEVALRYIYTGYETDAWHLLDCAWPPRFAAEKESRLAELRDQLKLSPYAGDVTLMQHSDR
;
A
#
# COMPACT_ATOMS: atom_id res chain seq x y z
N MET A 1 -22.72 -12.74 -9.08
CA MET A 1 -22.18 -13.80 -8.19
C MET A 1 -21.97 -15.16 -8.88
N ASN A 2 -22.04 -15.30 -10.23
CA ASN A 2 -21.84 -16.60 -10.92
C ASN A 2 -20.82 -16.59 -12.09
N ASP A 3 -20.07 -15.51 -12.33
CA ASP A 3 -19.10 -15.44 -13.45
C ASP A 3 -17.84 -16.30 -13.24
N TRP A 4 -17.62 -16.85 -12.04
CA TRP A 4 -16.45 -17.67 -11.73
C TRP A 4 -16.38 -18.97 -12.55
N LEU A 5 -17.52 -19.56 -12.93
CA LEU A 5 -17.55 -20.86 -13.62
C LEU A 5 -16.99 -20.79 -15.05
N LEU A 6 -17.22 -19.70 -15.78
CA LEU A 6 -16.67 -19.50 -17.13
C LEU A 6 -15.21 -19.02 -17.10
N ILE A 7 -14.82 -18.28 -16.05
CA ILE A 7 -13.44 -17.80 -15.87
C ILE A 7 -12.50 -18.95 -15.46
N ALA A 8 -12.98 -19.92 -14.68
CA ALA A 8 -12.15 -20.98 -14.11
C ALA A 8 -11.88 -22.18 -15.04
N ASN A 9 -12.66 -22.37 -16.12
CA ASN A 9 -12.55 -23.58 -16.94
C ASN A 9 -12.26 -23.29 -18.43
N PRO A 10 -10.98 -23.25 -18.84
CA PRO A 10 -10.61 -22.99 -20.24
C PRO A 10 -11.14 -24.08 -21.20
N ARG A 11 -11.41 -25.30 -20.71
CA ARG A 11 -11.98 -26.39 -21.54
C ARG A 11 -13.40 -26.08 -21.99
N LEU A 12 -14.19 -25.40 -21.16
CA LEU A 12 -15.55 -25.01 -21.50
C LEU A 12 -15.56 -23.96 -22.63
N CYS A 13 -14.63 -22.99 -22.60
CA CYS A 13 -14.49 -22.00 -23.67
C CYS A 13 -14.14 -22.67 -25.01
N TRP A 14 -13.18 -23.61 -25.02
CA TRP A 14 -12.84 -24.36 -26.24
C TRP A 14 -13.99 -25.22 -26.77
N LEU A 15 -14.77 -25.83 -25.87
CA LEU A 15 -15.97 -26.58 -26.25
C LEU A 15 -17.01 -25.66 -26.92
N LEU A 16 -17.27 -24.48 -26.36
CA LEU A 16 -18.19 -23.50 -26.95
C LEU A 16 -17.72 -23.00 -28.32
N VAL A 17 -16.41 -22.75 -28.49
CA VAL A 17 -15.81 -22.40 -29.79
C VAL A 17 -15.99 -23.53 -30.80
N ALA A 18 -15.77 -24.78 -30.40
CA ALA A 18 -15.97 -25.94 -31.26
C ALA A 18 -17.44 -26.09 -31.71
N ILE A 19 -18.40 -25.92 -30.78
CA ILE A 19 -19.84 -25.94 -31.08
C ILE A 19 -20.22 -24.79 -32.01
N ALA A 20 -19.76 -23.57 -31.72
CA ALA A 20 -20.01 -22.40 -32.56
C ALA A 20 -19.48 -22.62 -33.98
N THR A 21 -18.26 -23.16 -34.11
CA THR A 21 -17.64 -23.49 -35.39
C THR A 21 -18.44 -24.55 -36.15
N ALA A 22 -18.86 -25.64 -35.47
CA ALA A 22 -19.68 -26.68 -36.06
C ALA A 22 -21.05 -26.15 -36.54
N LEU A 23 -21.71 -25.30 -35.75
CA LEU A 23 -22.97 -24.64 -36.13
C LEU A 23 -22.79 -23.69 -37.31
N PHE A 24 -21.68 -22.96 -37.37
CA PHE A 24 -21.37 -22.06 -38.48
C PHE A 24 -21.12 -22.84 -39.79
N ILE A 25 -20.29 -23.89 -39.72
CA ILE A 25 -20.02 -24.82 -40.84
C ILE A 25 -21.32 -25.48 -41.30
N ARG A 26 -22.16 -25.95 -40.36
CA ARG A 26 -23.47 -26.52 -40.67
C ARG A 26 -24.37 -25.48 -41.33
N GLY A 27 -24.42 -24.26 -40.82
CA GLY A 27 -25.19 -23.15 -41.37
C GLY A 27 -24.78 -22.78 -42.81
N LEU A 28 -23.50 -22.95 -43.15
CA LEU A 28 -22.94 -22.68 -44.47
C LEU A 28 -23.06 -23.85 -45.47
N PHE A 29 -22.89 -25.09 -45.01
CA PHE A 29 -22.62 -26.23 -45.88
C PHE A 29 -23.55 -27.44 -45.73
N CYS A 30 -24.44 -27.48 -44.73
CA CYS A 30 -25.17 -28.71 -44.41
C CYS A 30 -26.11 -29.20 -45.52
N ASP A 31 -26.49 -28.34 -46.48
CA ASP A 31 -27.30 -28.75 -47.63
C ASP A 31 -26.77 -28.13 -48.93
N ARG A 32 -25.60 -28.64 -49.34
CA ARG A 32 -25.07 -28.44 -50.67
C ARG A 32 -25.97 -29.12 -51.69
N ALA A 33 -26.19 -28.47 -52.84
CA ALA A 33 -27.05 -28.98 -53.89
C ALA A 33 -26.64 -30.38 -54.40
N ARG A 34 -25.34 -30.77 -54.33
CA ARG A 34 -24.82 -32.07 -54.80
C ARG A 34 -25.36 -32.46 -56.19
N GLY A 35 -25.44 -31.48 -57.10
CA GLY A 35 -25.97 -31.67 -58.46
C GLY A 35 -27.51 -31.69 -58.57
N ARG A 36 -28.25 -31.74 -57.47
CA ARG A 36 -29.72 -31.71 -57.48
C ARG A 36 -30.22 -30.31 -57.86
N ARG A 37 -31.25 -30.24 -58.70
CA ARG A 37 -31.96 -29.00 -59.05
C ARG A 37 -33.03 -28.78 -58.00
N ARG A 38 -32.99 -27.70 -57.22
CA ARG A 38 -34.04 -27.40 -56.24
C ARG A 38 -34.48 -25.94 -56.32
N CYS A 39 -35.74 -25.67 -56.01
CA CYS A 39 -36.24 -24.31 -56.01
C CYS A 39 -35.57 -23.45 -54.90
N PRO A 40 -35.04 -22.25 -55.19
CA PRO A 40 -34.37 -21.42 -54.17
C PRO A 40 -35.32 -20.81 -53.13
N ARG A 41 -36.65 -20.95 -53.27
CA ARG A 41 -37.64 -20.44 -52.31
C ARG A 41 -38.17 -21.52 -51.38
N CYS A 42 -38.83 -22.55 -51.91
CA CYS A 42 -39.42 -23.64 -51.10
C CYS A 42 -38.54 -24.89 -50.98
N TRP A 43 -37.45 -24.97 -51.75
CA TRP A 43 -36.53 -26.12 -51.79
C TRP A 43 -37.08 -27.42 -52.37
N TYR A 44 -38.21 -27.35 -53.06
CA TYR A 44 -38.75 -28.48 -53.81
C TYR A 44 -37.74 -29.02 -54.83
N ASP A 45 -37.66 -30.35 -54.95
CA ASP A 45 -36.79 -31.02 -55.91
C ASP A 45 -37.37 -30.88 -57.32
N MET A 46 -36.60 -30.25 -58.20
CA MET A 46 -36.96 -30.02 -59.61
C MET A 46 -36.24 -31.00 -60.54
N ALA A 47 -35.67 -32.08 -60.01
CA ALA A 47 -35.19 -33.20 -60.82
C ALA A 47 -36.35 -33.77 -61.66
N GLY A 48 -36.14 -33.86 -62.98
CA GLY A 48 -37.15 -34.39 -63.93
C GLY A 48 -38.09 -33.36 -64.56
N LEU A 49 -38.09 -32.10 -64.11
CA LEU A 49 -38.91 -31.03 -64.71
C LEU A 49 -38.12 -30.26 -65.79
N THR A 50 -38.72 -30.06 -66.97
CA THR A 50 -38.10 -29.31 -68.09
C THR A 50 -38.21 -27.79 -67.95
N GLY A 51 -39.04 -27.29 -67.03
CA GLY A 51 -39.27 -25.85 -66.82
C GLY A 51 -38.46 -25.21 -65.68
N LEU A 52 -38.35 -23.87 -65.71
CA LEU A 52 -37.74 -23.06 -64.65
C LEU A 52 -38.74 -22.53 -63.61
N THR A 53 -40.02 -22.91 -63.72
CA THR A 53 -41.08 -22.53 -62.78
C THR A 53 -41.33 -23.66 -61.80
N CYS A 54 -41.20 -23.38 -60.51
CA CYS A 54 -41.43 -24.37 -59.46
C CYS A 54 -42.93 -24.63 -59.28
N PRO A 55 -43.39 -25.91 -59.33
CA PRO A 55 -44.81 -26.23 -59.23
C PRO A 55 -45.40 -25.98 -57.83
N GLU A 56 -44.59 -26.10 -56.77
CA GLU A 56 -45.08 -25.91 -55.39
C GLU A 56 -45.31 -24.46 -55.01
N CYS A 57 -44.36 -23.57 -55.32
CA CYS A 57 -44.40 -22.18 -54.84
C CYS A 57 -44.60 -21.13 -55.93
N GLY A 58 -44.78 -21.57 -57.19
CA GLY A 58 -44.97 -20.71 -58.35
C GLY A 58 -43.76 -19.85 -58.74
N LYS A 59 -42.62 -19.98 -58.08
CA LYS A 59 -41.45 -19.14 -58.36
C LYS A 59 -40.79 -19.54 -59.69
N THR A 60 -40.75 -18.61 -60.64
CA THR A 60 -39.95 -18.72 -61.86
C THR A 60 -38.52 -18.24 -61.62
N VAL A 61 -37.56 -19.11 -61.89
CA VAL A 61 -36.13 -18.82 -61.72
C VAL A 61 -35.54 -18.34 -63.04
N GLN A 62 -34.85 -17.19 -63.05
CA GLN A 62 -34.37 -16.59 -64.31
C GLN A 62 -33.15 -17.30 -64.93
N ARG A 63 -32.38 -18.06 -64.14
CA ARG A 63 -31.14 -18.72 -64.60
C ARG A 63 -31.05 -20.10 -63.97
N GLU A 64 -30.70 -21.11 -64.77
CA GLU A 64 -30.58 -22.50 -64.32
C GLU A 64 -29.58 -22.67 -63.16
N ARG A 65 -28.46 -21.92 -63.17
CA ARG A 65 -27.48 -21.92 -62.07
C ARG A 65 -28.08 -21.60 -60.70
N ALA A 66 -29.18 -20.85 -60.63
CA ALA A 66 -29.83 -20.53 -59.35
C ALA A 66 -30.58 -21.74 -58.73
N LEU A 67 -30.87 -22.78 -59.50
CA LEU A 67 -31.42 -24.06 -59.01
C LEU A 67 -30.41 -24.91 -58.25
N HIS A 68 -29.12 -24.63 -58.41
CA HIS A 68 -28.03 -25.31 -57.70
C HIS A 68 -27.51 -24.51 -56.50
N ARG A 69 -28.23 -23.47 -56.08
CA ARG A 69 -27.81 -22.63 -54.96
C ARG A 69 -27.96 -23.42 -53.65
N SER A 70 -26.89 -23.45 -52.86
CA SER A 70 -26.91 -24.07 -51.53
C SER A 70 -27.73 -23.20 -50.57
N ARG A 71 -28.62 -23.80 -49.77
CA ARG A 71 -29.38 -23.04 -48.75
C ARG A 71 -28.47 -22.82 -47.56
N ARG A 72 -28.20 -21.55 -47.27
CA ARG A 72 -27.53 -21.12 -46.04
C ARG A 72 -28.61 -20.85 -45.00
N SER A 73 -28.39 -21.28 -43.76
CA SER A 73 -29.31 -20.98 -42.66
C SER A 73 -28.80 -19.77 -41.89
N PRO A 74 -29.33 -18.55 -42.15
CA PRO A 74 -28.85 -17.34 -41.46
C PRO A 74 -29.08 -17.41 -39.94
N ARG A 75 -30.11 -18.16 -39.50
CA ARG A 75 -30.40 -18.38 -38.07
C ARG A 75 -29.29 -19.17 -37.38
N LEU A 76 -28.78 -20.24 -38.01
CA LEU A 76 -27.66 -21.02 -37.45
C LEU A 76 -26.37 -20.21 -37.43
N MET A 77 -26.14 -19.38 -38.47
CA MET A 77 -24.98 -18.48 -38.50
C MET A 77 -25.04 -17.44 -37.39
N LEU A 78 -26.21 -16.81 -37.16
CA LEU A 78 -26.39 -15.85 -36.07
C LEU A 78 -26.21 -16.51 -34.70
N ALA A 79 -26.79 -17.70 -34.48
CA ALA A 79 -26.61 -18.46 -33.24
C ALA A 79 -25.13 -18.80 -32.99
N ALA A 80 -24.39 -19.21 -34.03
CA ALA A 80 -22.95 -19.45 -33.94
C ALA A 80 -22.16 -18.20 -33.56
N LEU A 81 -22.48 -17.04 -34.16
CA LEU A 81 -21.82 -15.77 -33.84
C LEU A 81 -22.09 -15.32 -32.39
N LEU A 82 -23.33 -15.44 -31.91
CA LEU A 82 -23.68 -15.14 -30.52
C LEU A 82 -22.93 -16.07 -29.55
N LEU A 83 -22.90 -17.38 -29.84
CA LEU A 83 -22.19 -18.36 -29.01
C LEU A 83 -20.68 -18.09 -28.99
N LEU A 84 -20.09 -17.70 -30.12
CA LEU A 84 -18.69 -17.30 -30.21
C LEU A 84 -18.42 -16.04 -29.37
N GLY A 85 -19.33 -15.05 -29.41
CA GLY A 85 -19.25 -13.86 -28.57
C GLY A 85 -19.19 -14.22 -27.08
N VAL A 86 -20.09 -15.09 -26.62
CA VAL A 86 -20.12 -15.59 -25.23
C VAL A 86 -18.85 -16.38 -24.87
N ALA A 87 -18.28 -17.14 -25.82
CA ALA A 87 -17.05 -17.90 -25.57
C ALA A 87 -15.80 -17.01 -25.45
N VAL A 88 -15.77 -15.87 -26.16
CA VAL A 88 -14.60 -14.97 -26.20
C VAL A 88 -14.63 -13.92 -25.08
N THR A 89 -15.81 -13.53 -24.58
CA THR A 89 -15.93 -12.50 -23.54
C THR A 89 -15.11 -12.79 -22.27
N PRO A 90 -15.01 -14.02 -21.70
CA PRO A 90 -14.19 -14.27 -20.52
C PRO A 90 -12.70 -14.14 -20.81
N VAL A 91 -12.25 -14.57 -21.99
CA VAL A 91 -10.84 -14.44 -22.41
C VAL A 91 -10.48 -12.98 -22.63
N ALA A 92 -11.34 -12.21 -23.31
CA ALA A 92 -11.16 -10.78 -23.51
C ALA A 92 -11.19 -10.04 -22.16
N TYR A 93 -12.09 -10.40 -21.24
CA TYR A 93 -12.15 -9.86 -19.90
C TYR A 93 -10.89 -10.18 -19.08
N GLN A 94 -10.39 -11.42 -19.12
CA GLN A 94 -9.14 -11.80 -18.46
C GLN A 94 -7.93 -11.07 -19.05
N ALA A 95 -7.85 -10.93 -20.38
CA ALA A 95 -6.80 -10.18 -21.05
C ALA A 95 -6.86 -8.70 -20.66
N HIS A 96 -8.05 -8.10 -20.65
CA HIS A 96 -8.28 -6.74 -20.21
C HIS A 96 -7.94 -6.55 -18.73
N ALA A 97 -8.35 -7.47 -17.86
CA ALA A 97 -8.03 -7.43 -16.44
C ALA A 97 -6.53 -7.58 -16.18
N ARG A 98 -5.83 -8.47 -16.89
CA ARG A 98 -4.36 -8.59 -16.85
C ARG A 98 -3.70 -7.30 -17.32
N TYR A 99 -4.13 -6.76 -18.45
CA TYR A 99 -3.64 -5.49 -18.99
C TYR A 99 -3.84 -4.32 -18.01
N MET A 100 -5.02 -4.25 -17.39
CA MET A 100 -5.35 -3.23 -16.41
C MET A 100 -4.62 -3.40 -15.08
N LYS A 101 -4.14 -4.61 -14.78
CA LYS A 101 -3.28 -4.89 -13.62
C LYS A 101 -1.80 -4.59 -13.91
N THR A 102 -1.33 -4.76 -15.14
CA THR A 102 0.08 -4.52 -15.51
C THR A 102 0.39 -3.04 -15.76
N ARG A 103 -0.62 -2.20 -15.98
CA ARG A 103 -0.45 -0.75 -16.08
C ARG A 103 -0.31 -0.10 -14.71
N TRP A 104 0.64 0.83 -14.64
CA TRP A 104 0.70 1.83 -13.57
C TRP A 104 -0.52 2.75 -13.68
N ARG A 105 -1.25 2.91 -12.58
CA ARG A 105 -2.31 3.90 -12.43
C ARG A 105 -1.79 5.04 -11.59
N MET A 106 -1.98 6.28 -12.04
CA MET A 106 -1.71 7.44 -11.22
C MET A 106 -2.72 7.49 -10.08
N MET A 107 -2.24 7.64 -8.85
CA MET A 107 -3.04 7.69 -7.63
C MET A 107 -3.14 9.13 -7.12
N ALA A 108 -1.99 9.82 -7.06
CA ALA A 108 -1.89 11.21 -6.61
C ALA A 108 -0.84 11.96 -7.43
N ARG A 109 -1.01 13.28 -7.52
CA ARG A 109 -0.11 14.20 -8.21
C ARG A 109 -0.07 15.51 -7.43
N HIS A 110 1.11 15.92 -7.01
CA HIS A 110 1.37 17.18 -6.33
C HIS A 110 2.39 17.98 -7.13
N THR A 111 2.24 19.30 -7.13
CA THR A 111 3.12 20.20 -7.88
C THR A 111 3.50 21.41 -7.04
N TYR A 112 4.77 21.81 -7.12
CA TYR A 112 5.28 23.04 -6.54
C TYR A 112 6.28 23.67 -7.51
N GLY A 113 5.95 24.83 -8.08
CA GLY A 113 6.77 25.43 -9.14
C GLY A 113 6.98 24.46 -10.33
N GLN A 114 8.24 24.10 -10.59
CA GLN A 114 8.64 23.13 -11.63
C GLN A 114 8.71 21.69 -11.12
N TRP A 115 8.51 21.46 -9.81
CA TRP A 115 8.51 20.15 -9.18
C TRP A 115 7.15 19.46 -9.35
N GLU A 116 7.21 18.17 -9.64
CA GLU A 116 6.06 17.29 -9.77
C GLU A 116 6.33 15.96 -9.06
N ALA A 117 5.60 15.68 -7.97
CA ALA A 117 5.60 14.40 -7.30
C ALA A 117 4.37 13.57 -7.74
N VAL A 118 4.60 12.37 -8.25
CA VAL A 118 3.55 11.49 -8.77
C VAL A 118 3.58 10.15 -8.07
N ARG A 119 2.51 9.81 -7.36
CA ARG A 119 2.28 8.47 -6.80
C ARG A 119 1.53 7.61 -7.81
N ARG A 120 2.00 6.39 -8.03
CA ARG A 120 1.40 5.41 -8.94
C ARG A 120 1.28 4.06 -8.25
N HIS A 121 0.33 3.25 -8.72
CA HIS A 121 0.10 1.90 -8.22
C HIS A 121 0.03 0.91 -9.39
N LYS A 122 0.70 -0.24 -9.24
CA LYS A 122 0.68 -1.36 -10.18
C LYS A 122 0.04 -2.57 -9.52
N ALA A 123 -1.27 -2.70 -9.74
CA ALA A 123 -2.11 -3.72 -9.11
C ALA A 123 -1.65 -5.17 -9.34
N SER A 124 -0.95 -5.47 -10.44
CA SER A 124 -0.42 -6.83 -10.66
C SER A 124 0.66 -7.24 -9.66
N ALA A 125 1.40 -6.27 -9.12
CA ALA A 125 2.54 -6.51 -8.24
C ALA A 125 2.26 -6.07 -6.79
N GLY A 126 1.13 -5.40 -6.53
CA GLY A 126 0.89 -4.74 -5.24
C GLY A 126 1.92 -3.65 -4.94
N LEU A 127 2.59 -3.14 -5.98
CA LEU A 127 3.66 -2.15 -5.85
C LEU A 127 3.12 -0.75 -6.08
N GLN A 128 3.62 0.17 -5.28
CA GLN A 128 3.42 1.60 -5.42
C GLN A 128 4.75 2.26 -5.75
N GLU A 129 4.70 3.37 -6.47
CA GLU A 129 5.88 4.11 -6.90
C GLU A 129 5.62 5.60 -6.75
N ILE A 130 6.55 6.32 -6.15
CA ILE A 130 6.62 7.77 -6.19
C ILE A 130 7.73 8.16 -7.14
N THR A 131 7.40 9.01 -8.10
CA THR A 131 8.37 9.64 -8.99
C THR A 131 8.34 11.14 -8.76
N LEU A 132 9.48 11.71 -8.40
CA LEU A 132 9.69 13.15 -8.35
C LEU A 132 10.34 13.62 -9.65
N ARG A 133 9.83 14.72 -10.19
CA ARG A 133 10.31 15.32 -11.43
C ARG A 133 10.54 16.82 -11.26
N HIS A 134 11.50 17.34 -12.01
CA HIS A 134 11.73 18.77 -12.18
C HIS A 134 11.81 19.09 -13.68
N GLY A 135 10.99 20.04 -14.17
CA GLY A 135 10.99 20.41 -15.59
C GLY A 135 10.75 19.23 -16.54
N GLY A 136 9.99 18.22 -16.10
CA GLY A 136 9.72 16.98 -16.84
C GLY A 136 10.80 15.89 -16.75
N ARG A 137 11.98 16.18 -16.21
CA ARG A 137 13.04 15.18 -15.95
C ARG A 137 12.75 14.48 -14.62
N VAL A 138 12.95 13.16 -14.57
CA VAL A 138 12.87 12.40 -13.31
C VAL A 138 14.14 12.63 -12.50
N CYS A 139 13.98 13.12 -11.27
CA CYS A 139 15.09 13.41 -10.36
C CYS A 139 15.20 12.38 -9.23
N PHE A 140 14.06 11.83 -8.78
CA PHE A 140 14.02 10.80 -7.74
C PHE A 140 12.90 9.80 -8.02
N ARG A 141 13.11 8.54 -7.59
CA ARG A 141 12.11 7.47 -7.69
C ARG A 141 12.24 6.55 -6.48
N LEU A 142 11.11 6.27 -5.84
CA LEU A 142 10.98 5.29 -4.77
C LEU A 142 9.86 4.32 -5.11
N SER A 143 10.10 3.02 -4.93
CA SER A 143 9.09 1.97 -5.16
C SER A 143 9.03 1.05 -3.97
N ASP A 144 7.83 0.87 -3.42
CA ASP A 144 7.57 0.01 -2.25
C ASP A 144 6.12 -0.54 -2.30
N PHE A 145 5.76 -1.44 -1.39
CA PHE A 145 4.41 -1.99 -1.30
C PHE A 145 3.39 -0.93 -0.84
N TRP A 146 3.80 -0.06 0.09
CA TRP A 146 3.01 1.08 0.56
C TRP A 146 3.90 2.30 0.67
N VAL A 147 3.77 3.19 -0.32
CA VAL A 147 4.31 4.53 -0.25
C VAL A 147 3.17 5.53 -0.31
N ASP A 148 3.31 6.63 0.40
CA ASP A 148 2.34 7.70 0.42
C ASP A 148 3.01 9.07 0.23
N LEU A 149 2.34 9.89 -0.57
CA LEU A 149 2.55 11.33 -0.58
C LEU A 149 1.44 11.81 0.34
N GLY A 150 1.76 12.34 1.52
CA GLY A 150 0.76 12.73 2.51
C GLY A 150 -0.38 13.59 1.91
N ASP A 151 -1.48 13.73 2.63
CA ASP A 151 -2.61 14.51 2.11
C ASP A 151 -2.34 16.03 2.20
N GLY A 152 -2.40 16.73 1.06
CA GLY A 152 -2.50 18.19 1.01
C GLY A 152 -1.18 18.97 1.09
N PRO A 153 -1.12 20.12 1.81
CA PRO A 153 0.01 21.05 1.80
C PRO A 153 1.28 20.51 2.47
N THR A 154 1.23 19.34 3.12
CA THR A 154 2.36 18.71 3.79
C THR A 154 3.33 18.00 2.83
N VAL A 155 2.94 17.75 1.57
CA VAL A 155 3.82 17.09 0.60
C VAL A 155 5.01 17.96 0.21
N PHE A 156 4.77 19.26 0.03
CA PHE A 156 5.79 20.27 -0.22
C PHE A 156 5.73 21.29 0.91
N ALA A 157 6.49 21.05 1.95
CA ALA A 157 6.52 21.88 3.15
C ALA A 157 7.97 22.22 3.50
N ASP A 158 8.22 23.46 3.90
CA ASP A 158 9.52 23.85 4.44
C ASP A 158 9.62 23.30 5.86
N VAL A 159 10.26 22.13 6.01
CA VAL A 159 10.47 21.49 7.31
C VAL A 159 11.90 21.67 7.82
N THR A 160 12.71 22.40 7.05
CA THR A 160 14.10 22.71 7.37
C THR A 160 14.30 24.18 7.78
N GLY A 161 13.33 25.04 7.47
CA GLY A 161 13.37 26.48 7.75
C GLY A 161 14.25 27.27 6.78
N ASN A 162 14.65 26.67 5.66
CA ASN A 162 15.53 27.31 4.68
C ASN A 162 14.77 28.17 3.64
N GLY A 163 13.44 28.25 3.74
CA GLY A 163 12.58 29.00 2.84
C GLY A 163 12.23 28.27 1.54
N VAL A 164 12.68 27.03 1.36
CA VAL A 164 12.41 26.18 0.19
C VAL A 164 11.68 24.92 0.67
N PRO A 165 10.58 24.50 0.05
CA PRO A 165 9.87 23.32 0.52
C PRO A 165 10.65 22.04 0.24
N ASP A 166 10.61 21.15 1.22
CA ASP A 166 11.08 19.77 1.12
C ASP A 166 9.96 18.86 0.62
N LEU A 167 10.33 17.73 0.02
CA LEU A 167 9.40 16.63 -0.28
C LEU A 167 9.45 15.57 0.82
N ILE A 168 8.30 15.29 1.41
CA ILE A 168 8.13 14.24 2.43
C ILE A 168 7.40 13.06 1.81
N ILE A 169 7.98 11.86 1.94
CA ILE A 169 7.39 10.60 1.48
C ILE A 169 7.31 9.63 2.66
N SER A 170 6.10 9.17 3.00
CA SER A 170 5.91 8.11 3.98
C SER A 170 5.94 6.74 3.32
N THR A 171 6.55 5.75 3.97
CA THR A 171 6.44 4.34 3.60
C THR A 171 5.97 3.53 4.78
N HIS A 172 5.20 2.47 4.51
CA HIS A 172 4.64 1.62 5.55
C HIS A 172 4.99 0.15 5.27
N ASN A 173 5.77 -0.47 6.14
CA ASN A 173 6.28 -1.83 5.91
C ASN A 173 5.31 -2.95 6.33
N GLY A 174 4.03 -2.62 6.55
CA GLY A 174 2.97 -3.56 6.92
C GLY A 174 2.94 -3.90 8.41
N GLY A 175 1.84 -4.53 8.83
CA GLY A 175 1.50 -4.79 10.24
C GLY A 175 0.40 -3.84 10.76
N ASN A 176 -0.36 -4.28 11.76
CA ASN A 176 -1.43 -3.46 12.37
C ASN A 176 -0.89 -2.44 13.39
N SER A 177 0.43 -2.36 13.60
CA SER A 177 1.03 -1.39 14.51
C SER A 177 1.66 -0.26 13.69
N HIS A 178 1.33 0.99 14.05
CA HIS A 178 1.88 2.23 13.50
C HIS A 178 3.42 2.39 13.70
N THR A 179 4.10 1.33 14.12
CA THR A 179 5.52 1.26 14.44
C THR A 179 6.39 0.90 13.22
N PHE A 180 5.83 0.69 12.04
CA PHE A 180 6.58 0.29 10.84
C PHE A 180 6.53 1.32 9.70
N GLU A 181 6.32 2.59 10.07
CA GLU A 181 6.42 3.72 9.16
C GLU A 181 7.84 4.30 9.09
N SER A 182 8.22 4.84 7.94
CA SER A 182 9.42 5.63 7.73
C SER A 182 9.10 6.83 6.84
N HIS A 183 9.77 7.96 7.06
CA HIS A 183 9.58 9.19 6.29
C HIS A 183 10.88 9.56 5.60
N TYR A 184 10.87 9.62 4.28
CA TYR A 184 11.97 10.13 3.50
C TYR A 184 11.78 11.64 3.34
N VAL A 185 12.79 12.40 3.76
CA VAL A 185 12.84 13.86 3.59
C VAL A 185 13.85 14.18 2.49
N LEU A 186 13.37 14.85 1.46
CA LEU A 186 14.16 15.26 0.30
C LEU A 186 14.17 16.78 0.24
N GLU A 187 15.35 17.37 0.41
CA GLU A 187 15.55 18.79 0.16
C GLU A 187 15.51 19.04 -1.35
N LEU A 188 14.78 20.08 -1.76
CA LEU A 188 14.60 20.44 -3.16
C LEU A 188 15.34 21.74 -3.43
N ASP A 189 16.16 21.79 -4.48
CA ASP A 189 16.74 23.06 -4.93
C ASP A 189 15.93 23.68 -6.11
N PRO A 190 16.07 24.99 -6.36
CA PRO A 190 15.49 25.64 -7.53
C PRO A 190 16.05 25.15 -8.88
N GLU A 191 17.26 24.60 -8.90
CA GLU A 191 17.96 24.11 -10.09
C GLU A 191 17.48 22.72 -10.55
N GLY A 192 16.69 22.01 -9.74
CA GLY A 192 16.12 20.71 -10.03
C GLY A 192 16.84 19.50 -9.44
N VAL A 193 17.70 19.67 -8.44
CA VAL A 193 18.30 18.59 -7.65
C VAL A 193 17.43 18.31 -6.44
N ALA A 194 17.18 17.02 -6.20
CA ALA A 194 16.55 16.53 -4.98
C ALA A 194 17.60 15.79 -4.18
N ARG A 195 17.94 16.32 -2.99
CA ARG A 195 18.95 15.76 -2.10
C ARG A 195 18.27 14.97 -0.98
N PRO A 196 18.58 13.68 -0.78
CA PRO A 196 18.15 12.96 0.42
C PRO A 196 18.75 13.62 1.65
N LEU A 197 17.89 14.13 2.52
CA LEU A 197 18.30 14.76 3.78
C LEU A 197 18.26 13.75 4.92
N ALA A 198 17.15 13.01 5.06
CA ALA A 198 17.00 12.02 6.11
C ALA A 198 16.00 10.92 5.76
N VAL A 199 16.15 9.77 6.43
CA VAL A 199 15.11 8.74 6.53
C VAL A 199 14.74 8.63 8.00
N LEU A 200 13.61 9.23 8.35
CA LEU A 200 13.13 9.32 9.72
C LEU A 200 12.27 8.09 10.04
N PRO A 201 12.33 7.57 11.27
CA PRO A 201 11.46 6.47 11.71
C PRO A 201 10.00 6.96 11.83
N HIS A 202 9.07 6.09 12.21
CA HIS A 202 7.68 6.49 12.51
C HIS A 202 7.59 7.76 13.36
N GLY A 203 6.67 8.65 13.05
CA GLY A 203 6.55 9.90 13.78
C GLY A 203 5.72 10.90 13.01
N GLY A 204 5.94 12.18 13.31
CA GLY A 204 5.30 13.26 12.59
C GLY A 204 5.96 14.60 12.83
N PHE A 205 5.76 15.50 11.87
CA PHE A 205 6.20 16.88 11.93
C PHE A 205 5.24 17.70 12.79
N VAL A 206 5.76 18.38 13.81
CA VAL A 206 5.03 19.22 14.75
C VAL A 206 5.90 20.42 15.10
N ASP A 207 5.40 21.63 14.85
CA ASP A 207 6.01 22.87 15.33
C ASP A 207 5.76 22.99 16.84
N LEU A 208 6.78 22.64 17.64
CA LEU A 208 6.65 22.52 19.10
C LEU A 208 6.91 23.83 19.83
N ASP A 209 7.75 24.70 19.27
CA ASP A 209 8.11 25.99 19.86
C ASP A 209 7.46 27.19 19.14
N TYR A 210 6.66 26.93 18.10
CA TYR A 210 5.92 27.93 17.32
C TYR A 210 6.84 28.88 16.55
N ASP A 211 8.03 28.43 16.14
CA ASP A 211 8.97 29.20 15.33
C ASP A 211 8.66 29.13 13.82
N GLY A 212 7.70 28.28 13.42
CA GLY A 212 7.27 28.07 12.04
C GLY A 212 8.03 26.96 11.31
N VAL A 213 9.01 26.33 11.95
CA VAL A 213 9.78 25.19 11.42
C VAL A 213 9.44 23.95 12.25
N PRO A 214 8.73 22.97 11.70
CA PRO A 214 8.29 21.83 12.50
C PRO A 214 9.43 20.88 12.87
N GLU A 215 9.51 20.50 14.15
CA GLU A 215 10.32 19.35 14.57
C GLU A 215 9.70 18.02 14.17
N PHE A 216 10.55 17.02 14.00
CA PHE A 216 10.10 15.64 13.86
C PHE A 216 9.99 14.95 15.22
N VAL A 217 8.77 14.65 15.63
CA VAL A 217 8.47 13.91 16.86
C VAL A 217 8.40 12.42 16.57
N THR A 218 9.26 11.65 17.23
CA THR A 218 9.32 10.19 17.13
C THR A 218 9.44 9.53 18.50
N THR A 219 9.67 8.22 18.53
CA THR A 219 9.96 7.47 19.75
C THR A 219 11.13 6.52 19.54
N ASP A 220 11.84 6.21 20.63
CA ASP A 220 12.87 5.18 20.62
C ASP A 220 12.25 3.78 20.76
N LYS A 221 12.46 2.95 19.73
CA LYS A 221 11.98 1.57 19.67
C LYS A 221 12.91 0.57 20.35
N THR A 222 14.03 1.02 20.91
CA THR A 222 14.97 0.15 21.62
C THR A 222 14.28 -0.64 22.74
N PHE A 223 13.22 -0.10 23.33
CA PHE A 223 12.46 -0.75 24.40
C PHE A 223 11.22 -1.53 23.92
N ALA A 224 11.01 -1.62 22.61
CA ALA A 224 9.91 -2.38 22.04
C ALA A 224 10.07 -3.89 22.31
N TYR A 225 9.03 -4.52 22.86
CA TYR A 225 9.01 -5.94 23.26
C TYR A 225 10.08 -6.33 24.28
N TRP A 226 10.73 -5.35 24.91
CA TRP A 226 11.77 -5.58 25.90
C TRP A 226 11.16 -5.51 27.30
N TRP A 227 11.14 -6.66 27.99
CA TRP A 227 10.38 -7.00 29.20
C TRP A 227 8.85 -6.96 29.11
N THR A 228 8.25 -6.27 28.14
CA THR A 228 6.80 -6.12 28.03
C THR A 228 6.26 -6.70 26.71
N GLY A 229 4.93 -6.91 26.65
CA GLY A 229 4.25 -7.23 25.39
C GLY A 229 4.14 -6.01 24.46
N GLY A 230 3.87 -6.22 23.17
CA GLY A 230 3.89 -5.12 22.18
C GLY A 230 2.94 -3.95 22.47
N GLY A 231 1.76 -4.22 23.03
CA GLY A 231 0.79 -3.18 23.42
C GLY A 231 1.17 -2.38 24.66
N ASN A 232 2.13 -2.90 25.45
CA ASN A 232 2.60 -2.33 26.71
C ASN A 232 4.10 -1.95 26.61
N SER A 233 4.64 -1.91 25.39
CA SER A 233 6.02 -1.50 25.16
C SER A 233 6.16 0.00 25.39
N PRO A 234 7.12 0.45 26.20
CA PRO A 234 7.38 1.87 26.32
C PRO A 234 8.08 2.37 25.05
N TYR A 235 7.69 3.57 24.64
CA TYR A 235 8.20 4.24 23.46
C TYR A 235 8.58 5.67 23.87
N PRO A 236 9.72 5.88 24.54
CA PRO A 236 10.08 7.21 25.01
C PRO A 236 10.20 8.17 23.83
N ARG A 237 9.59 9.34 23.99
CA ARG A 237 9.50 10.37 22.97
C ARG A 237 10.87 10.97 22.70
N VAL A 238 11.17 11.19 21.43
CA VAL A 238 12.36 11.87 20.94
C VAL A 238 11.91 13.01 20.02
N VAL A 239 12.56 14.16 20.14
CA VAL A 239 12.34 15.31 19.27
C VAL A 239 13.59 15.50 18.43
N LEU A 240 13.41 15.56 17.12
CA LEU A 240 14.48 15.85 16.18
C LEU A 240 14.22 17.19 15.51
N ARG A 241 15.24 18.04 15.45
CA ARG A 241 15.22 19.29 14.69
C ARG A 241 16.07 19.13 13.43
N ALA A 242 15.63 19.79 12.36
CA ALA A 242 16.39 19.85 11.12
C ALA A 242 17.73 20.58 11.30
N SER A 243 18.73 20.15 10.53
CA SER A 243 20.04 20.78 10.39
C SER A 243 20.53 20.60 8.95
N ASP A 244 21.62 21.28 8.57
CA ASP A 244 22.19 21.18 7.22
C ASP A 244 22.56 19.72 6.83
N GLU A 245 22.96 18.92 7.84
CA GLU A 245 23.40 17.54 7.68
C GLU A 245 22.28 16.51 7.83
N GLY A 246 21.07 16.92 8.25
CA GLY A 246 19.96 15.99 8.44
C GLY A 246 19.03 16.40 9.59
N TYR A 247 18.75 15.45 10.48
CA TYR A 247 17.94 15.69 11.67
C TYR A 247 18.74 15.26 12.89
N THR A 248 18.85 16.14 13.86
CA THR A 248 19.57 15.93 15.13
C THR A 248 18.60 16.07 16.29
N ILE A 249 18.88 15.39 17.39
CA ILE A 249 18.04 15.48 18.58
C ILE A 249 18.03 16.90 19.18
N ASP A 250 16.85 17.36 19.58
CA ASP A 250 16.67 18.62 20.29
C ASP A 250 16.44 18.36 21.78
N THR A 251 17.53 18.41 22.54
CA THR A 251 17.50 18.19 23.99
C THR A 251 16.74 19.29 24.74
N ASN A 252 16.68 20.51 24.21
CA ASN A 252 15.97 21.61 24.87
C ASN A 252 14.45 21.40 24.79
N LEU A 253 13.95 21.06 23.61
CA LEU A 253 12.54 20.75 23.42
C LEU A 253 12.13 19.44 24.10
N MET A 254 13.02 18.44 24.16
CA MET A 254 12.76 17.24 24.96
C MET A 254 12.60 17.58 26.45
N ARG A 255 13.50 18.39 27.03
CA ARG A 255 13.37 18.85 28.43
C ARG A 255 12.10 19.64 28.70
N ALA A 256 11.71 20.52 27.77
CA ALA A 256 10.52 21.36 27.90
C ALA A 256 9.21 20.55 28.02
N GLN A 257 9.22 19.29 27.58
CA GLN A 257 8.06 18.39 27.62
C GLN A 257 7.84 17.71 28.97
N ARG A 258 8.59 18.08 30.00
CA ARG A 258 8.41 17.53 31.34
C ARG A 258 6.94 17.68 31.77
N ALA A 259 6.25 16.55 31.90
CA ALA A 259 5.03 16.47 32.67
C ALA A 259 5.41 16.54 34.16
N TYR A 260 4.84 17.50 34.89
CA TYR A 260 5.03 17.65 36.33
C TYR A 260 4.46 16.44 37.07
N VAL A 261 5.27 15.41 37.34
CA VAL A 261 5.00 14.51 38.45
C VAL A 261 5.70 15.12 39.66
N THR A 262 4.90 15.69 40.56
CA THR A 262 5.38 16.48 41.70
C THR A 262 5.83 15.64 42.90
N ASP A 263 5.56 14.33 42.90
CA ASP A 263 5.86 13.46 44.05
C ASP A 263 6.24 12.04 43.59
N ILE A 264 7.55 11.82 43.43
CA ILE A 264 8.15 10.53 43.02
C ILE A 264 7.83 9.44 44.04
N GLU A 265 7.81 9.76 45.33
CA GLU A 265 7.59 8.79 46.40
C GLU A 265 6.17 8.26 46.38
N LYS A 266 5.19 9.16 46.22
CA LYS A 266 3.79 8.77 46.06
C LYS A 266 3.58 7.92 44.81
N LEU A 267 4.24 8.26 43.70
CA LEU A 267 4.16 7.46 42.48
C LEU A 267 4.81 6.08 42.66
N ALA A 268 6.00 6.03 43.26
CA ALA A 268 6.70 4.78 43.57
C ALA A 268 5.87 3.88 44.50
N ALA A 269 5.23 4.45 45.51
CA ALA A 269 4.32 3.72 46.40
C ALA A 269 3.13 3.11 45.65
N THR A 270 2.59 3.83 44.66
CA THR A 270 1.52 3.33 43.79
C THR A 270 1.99 2.08 43.03
N PHE A 271 3.14 2.15 42.35
CA PHE A 271 3.70 1.01 41.63
C PHE A 271 4.07 -0.16 42.54
N ARG A 272 4.62 0.12 43.72
CA ARG A 272 5.00 -0.88 44.74
C ARG A 272 3.79 -1.65 45.25
N SER A 273 2.65 -0.98 45.37
CA SER A 273 1.38 -1.55 45.85
C SER A 273 0.59 -2.35 44.81
N SER A 274 1.03 -2.37 43.55
CA SER A 274 0.36 -3.08 42.45
C SER A 274 0.13 -4.56 42.78
N THR A 275 -1.01 -5.10 42.37
CA THR A 275 -1.37 -6.52 42.53
C THR A 275 -0.96 -7.39 41.34
N GLU A 276 -0.31 -6.80 40.32
CA GLU A 276 0.12 -7.51 39.11
C GLU A 276 1.11 -8.64 39.41
N LEU A 277 0.74 -9.88 39.11
CA LEU A 277 1.54 -11.05 39.44
C LEU A 277 2.71 -11.29 38.47
N ASN A 278 2.59 -10.79 37.24
CA ASN A 278 3.61 -10.94 36.20
C ASN A 278 4.48 -9.68 36.11
N PHE A 279 5.79 -9.85 36.16
CA PHE A 279 6.76 -8.78 35.96
C PHE A 279 6.52 -8.02 34.65
N SER A 280 6.25 -8.70 33.54
CA SER A 280 6.05 -8.07 32.22
C SER A 280 4.85 -7.14 32.17
N THR A 281 3.83 -7.39 33.00
CA THR A 281 2.64 -6.54 33.11
C THR A 281 2.91 -5.39 34.09
N TRP A 282 3.50 -5.70 35.24
CA TRP A 282 3.83 -4.70 36.26
C TRP A 282 4.82 -3.65 35.76
N VAL A 283 5.89 -4.07 35.06
CA VAL A 283 7.02 -3.21 34.70
C VAL A 283 6.67 -2.17 33.65
N SER A 284 5.58 -2.35 32.90
CA SER A 284 5.12 -1.45 31.83
C SER A 284 5.05 0.01 32.28
N ASP A 285 4.25 0.29 33.30
CA ASP A 285 4.01 1.66 33.78
C ASP A 285 5.26 2.30 34.43
N PRO A 286 5.96 1.67 35.41
CA PRO A 286 7.15 2.27 36.00
C PRO A 286 8.27 2.46 34.98
N LEU A 287 8.43 1.54 34.02
CA LEU A 287 9.43 1.69 32.97
C LEU A 287 9.09 2.83 32.00
N GLU A 288 7.82 2.98 31.59
CA GLU A 288 7.41 4.10 30.74
C GLU A 288 7.70 5.45 31.41
N VAL A 289 7.35 5.59 32.70
CA VAL A 289 7.61 6.83 33.44
C VAL A 289 9.12 7.05 33.61
N ALA A 290 9.88 6.03 34.02
CA ALA A 290 11.32 6.17 34.20
C ALA A 290 12.03 6.56 32.90
N LEU A 291 11.69 5.93 31.77
CA LEU A 291 12.24 6.29 30.47
C LEU A 291 11.86 7.71 30.08
N ARG A 292 10.64 8.17 30.36
CA ARG A 292 10.25 9.56 30.14
C ARG A 292 11.12 10.53 30.95
N TYR A 293 11.41 10.22 32.21
CA TYR A 293 12.31 11.03 33.04
C TYR A 293 13.74 11.06 32.47
N ILE A 294 14.30 9.91 32.09
CA ILE A 294 15.62 9.82 31.46
C ILE A 294 15.67 10.69 30.19
N TYR A 295 14.69 10.52 29.29
CA TYR A 295 14.59 11.23 28.02
C TYR A 295 14.21 12.71 28.16
N THR A 296 13.97 13.21 29.37
CA THR A 296 13.71 14.63 29.64
C THR A 296 14.77 15.28 30.54
N GLY A 297 15.89 14.59 30.80
CA GLY A 297 17.03 15.15 31.55
C GLY A 297 16.99 14.90 33.06
N TYR A 298 16.14 13.99 33.54
CA TYR A 298 15.94 13.71 34.96
C TYR A 298 16.31 12.26 35.31
N GLU A 299 17.46 11.80 34.82
CA GLU A 299 17.91 10.42 35.03
C GLU A 299 18.00 10.04 36.53
N THR A 300 18.45 10.96 37.40
CA THR A 300 18.57 10.68 38.85
C THR A 300 17.21 10.36 39.47
N ASP A 301 16.18 11.14 39.12
CA ASP A 301 14.81 10.93 39.56
C ASP A 301 14.21 9.64 38.99
N ALA A 302 14.54 9.29 37.74
CA ALA A 302 14.11 8.03 37.13
C ALA A 302 14.65 6.82 37.89
N TRP A 303 15.94 6.83 38.21
CA TRP A 303 16.56 5.74 38.97
C TRP A 303 16.05 5.68 40.41
N HIS A 304 15.79 6.82 41.05
CA HIS A 304 15.13 6.87 42.34
C HIS A 304 13.74 6.23 42.25
N LEU A 305 12.90 6.67 41.31
CA LEU A 305 11.56 6.11 41.10
C LEU A 305 11.64 4.59 40.96
N LEU A 306 12.50 4.10 40.07
CA LEU A 306 12.67 2.67 39.85
C LEU A 306 13.14 1.97 41.11
N ASP A 307 14.09 2.53 41.87
CA ASP A 307 14.60 1.94 43.11
C ASP A 307 13.47 1.75 44.15
N CYS A 308 12.62 2.76 44.30
CA CYS A 308 11.50 2.77 45.23
C CYS A 308 10.26 2.02 44.71
N ALA A 309 10.09 1.81 43.41
CA ALA A 309 8.84 1.26 42.86
C ALA A 309 8.68 -0.26 43.04
N TRP A 310 9.74 -1.02 43.36
CA TRP A 310 9.72 -2.49 43.35
C TRP A 310 8.78 -3.11 44.39
N PRO A 311 7.78 -3.91 43.96
CA PRO A 311 7.02 -4.76 44.86
C PRO A 311 7.93 -5.80 45.55
N PRO A 312 7.65 -6.16 46.83
CA PRO A 312 8.45 -7.15 47.56
C PRO A 312 8.62 -8.48 46.83
N ARG A 313 7.61 -8.91 46.05
CA ARG A 313 7.64 -10.15 45.27
C ARG A 313 8.70 -10.20 44.16
N PHE A 314 9.16 -9.05 43.68
CA PHE A 314 10.20 -8.96 42.64
C PHE A 314 11.56 -8.53 43.20
N ALA A 315 11.69 -8.32 44.51
CA ALA A 315 12.88 -7.73 45.12
C ALA A 315 14.17 -8.51 44.84
N ALA A 316 14.10 -9.85 44.69
CA ALA A 316 15.25 -10.68 44.39
C ALA A 316 15.85 -10.44 42.99
N GLU A 317 15.04 -9.96 42.03
CA GLU A 317 15.48 -9.70 40.65
C GLU A 317 15.90 -8.24 40.42
N LYS A 318 15.67 -7.35 41.39
CA LYS A 318 15.82 -5.90 41.26
C LYS A 318 17.15 -5.48 40.63
N GLU A 319 18.26 -5.86 41.25
CA GLU A 319 19.58 -5.41 40.81
C GLU A 319 19.94 -5.93 39.41
N SER A 320 19.61 -7.19 39.11
CA SER A 320 19.84 -7.78 37.78
C SER A 320 19.07 -7.03 36.71
N ARG A 321 17.80 -6.72 36.97
CA ARG A 321 16.95 -6.01 36.02
C ARG A 321 17.39 -4.56 35.84
N LEU A 322 17.73 -3.86 36.91
CA LEU A 322 18.26 -2.50 36.78
C LEU A 322 19.59 -2.47 36.02
N ALA A 323 20.44 -3.49 36.15
CA ALA A 323 21.63 -3.65 35.32
C ALA A 323 21.28 -3.89 33.84
N GLU A 324 20.35 -4.80 33.55
CA GLU A 324 19.82 -5.03 32.19
C GLU A 324 19.27 -3.74 31.56
N LEU A 325 18.57 -2.89 32.33
CA LEU A 325 18.08 -1.59 31.84
C LEU A 325 19.20 -0.63 31.46
N ARG A 326 20.28 -0.58 32.25
CA ARG A 326 21.45 0.23 31.89
C ARG A 326 22.09 -0.26 30.60
N ASP A 327 22.14 -1.57 30.39
CA ASP A 327 22.67 -2.14 29.16
C ASP A 327 21.75 -1.88 27.97
N GLN A 328 20.44 -1.98 28.16
CA GLN A 328 19.46 -1.67 27.11
C GLN A 328 19.50 -0.19 26.70
N LEU A 329 19.66 0.73 27.66
CA LEU A 329 19.80 2.16 27.37
C LEU A 329 20.97 2.44 26.44
N LYS A 330 22.09 1.71 26.57
CA LYS A 330 23.27 1.87 25.69
C LYS A 330 23.01 1.42 24.25
N LEU A 331 21.99 0.59 24.02
CA LEU A 331 21.61 0.17 22.67
C LEU A 331 20.77 1.22 21.94
N SER A 332 20.29 2.25 22.65
CA SER A 332 19.53 3.33 22.04
C SER A 332 20.39 4.08 21.02
N PRO A 333 19.88 4.36 19.81
CA PRO A 333 20.57 5.24 18.87
C PRO A 333 20.71 6.68 19.40
N TYR A 334 19.95 7.03 20.45
CA TYR A 334 19.95 8.35 21.09
C TYR A 334 20.72 8.36 22.42
N ALA A 335 21.36 7.24 22.82
CA ALA A 335 21.99 7.11 24.13
C ALA A 335 23.04 8.20 24.40
N GLY A 336 23.85 8.54 23.39
CA GLY A 336 24.90 9.55 23.51
C GLY A 336 24.35 10.93 23.87
N ASP A 337 23.37 11.39 23.09
CA ASP A 337 22.76 12.71 23.30
C ASP A 337 21.91 12.78 24.57
N VAL A 338 21.17 11.72 24.88
CA VAL A 338 20.42 11.61 26.14
C VAL A 338 21.37 11.66 27.33
N THR A 339 22.57 11.07 27.23
CA THR A 339 23.60 11.14 28.28
C THR A 339 24.19 12.55 28.39
N LEU A 340 24.52 13.19 27.27
CA LEU A 340 25.04 14.56 27.25
C LEU A 340 24.04 15.54 27.88
N MET A 341 22.75 15.36 27.58
CA MET A 341 21.67 16.12 28.18
C MET A 341 21.60 15.97 29.71
N GLN A 342 22.04 14.87 30.33
CA GLN A 342 22.05 14.78 31.79
C GLN A 342 23.14 15.65 32.44
N HIS A 343 24.18 16.01 31.68
CA HIS A 343 25.38 16.67 32.20
C HIS A 343 25.43 18.17 31.92
N SER A 344 24.63 18.68 30.98
CA SER A 344 24.72 20.09 30.53
C SER A 344 24.13 21.12 31.51
N ASP A 345 23.53 20.70 32.62
CA ASP A 345 23.00 21.57 33.69
C ASP A 345 23.86 21.56 34.97
N ARG A 346 25.06 20.98 34.90
CA ARG A 346 26.10 21.11 35.94
C ARG A 346 27.23 21.99 35.43
#